data_AF-A0A7W1EZ66-F1
#
_entry.id   AF-A0A7W1EZ66-F1
#
_cell.length_a   1.000
_cell.length_b   1.000
_cell.length_c   1.000
_cell.angle_alpha   90.00
_cell.angle_beta   90.00
_cell.angle_gamma   90.00
#
_symmetry.space_group_name_H-M   'P 1'
#
loop_
_entity.id
_entity.type
_entity.pdbx_description
1 polymer ?
#
loop_
_entity_poly.entity_id
_entity_poly.type
_entity_poly.pdbx_seq_one_letter_code
_entity_poly.pdbx_strand_id
1 'polypeptide(L)'
;MTEETKKQLMQSLYKIATHFEIPNAEMVSFKKRNVLLELLQSKDENAFNLISAVIDAEMKLDRIQNDKEKQTKKAEHWAAEVFTTQKEKEKAEEKLNKFFEGK
;
A
#
# COMPACT_ATOMS: atom_id res chain seq x y z
N MET A 1 -5.32 4.19 -10.27
CA MET A 1 -4.00 4.33 -9.63
C MET A 1 -2.97 4.59 -10.69
N THR A 2 -2.09 5.57 -10.48
CA THR A 2 -1.05 5.94 -11.45
C THR A 2 0.07 4.90 -11.50
N GLU A 3 0.85 4.90 -12.59
CA GLU A 3 2.03 4.03 -12.70
C GLU A 3 3.12 4.39 -11.68
N GLU A 4 3.21 5.67 -11.29
CA GLU A 4 4.15 6.13 -10.26
C GLU A 4 3.81 5.55 -8.88
N THR A 5 2.54 5.62 -8.47
CA THR A 5 2.08 5.02 -7.21
C THR A 5 2.36 3.53 -7.16
N LYS A 6 2.07 2.80 -8.26
CA LYS A 6 2.37 1.36 -8.32
C LYS A 6 3.86 1.09 -8.14
N LYS A 7 4.73 1.89 -8.76
CA LYS A 7 6.19 1.76 -8.61
C LYS A 7 6.62 2.00 -7.16
N GLN A 8 6.11 3.04 -6.50
CA GLN A 8 6.42 3.32 -5.09
C GLN A 8 6.00 2.17 -4.16
N LEU A 9 4.78 1.64 -4.34
CA LEU A 9 4.30 0.48 -3.58
C LEU A 9 5.19 -0.75 -3.80
N MET A 10 5.57 -1.03 -5.05
CA MET A 10 6.47 -2.15 -5.36
C MET A 10 7.87 -1.93 -4.80
N GLN A 11 8.41 -0.71 -4.82
CA GLN A 11 9.72 -0.40 -4.20
C GLN A 11 9.71 -0.71 -2.70
N SER A 12 8.64 -0.31 -1.99
CA SER A 12 8.46 -0.66 -0.58
C SER A 12 8.38 -2.17 -0.38
N LEU A 13 7.56 -2.87 -1.18
CA LEU A 13 7.43 -4.33 -1.10
C LEU A 13 8.76 -5.05 -1.40
N TYR A 14 9.53 -4.59 -2.39
CA TYR A 14 10.86 -5.13 -2.71
C TYR A 14 11.84 -4.90 -1.57
N LYS A 15 11.85 -3.71 -0.94
CA LYS A 15 12.72 -3.42 0.20
C LYS A 15 12.47 -4.40 1.35
N ILE A 16 11.20 -4.73 1.62
CA ILE A 16 10.82 -5.74 2.61
C ILE A 16 11.25 -7.14 2.14
N ALA A 17 10.98 -7.49 0.89
CA ALA A 17 11.32 -8.79 0.35
C ALA A 17 12.83 -9.07 0.39
N THR A 18 13.66 -8.08 0.05
CA THR A 18 15.12 -8.13 0.20
C THR A 18 15.53 -8.30 1.66
N HIS A 19 14.86 -7.61 2.59
CA HIS A 19 15.14 -7.76 4.04
C HIS A 19 14.91 -9.19 4.54
N PHE A 20 13.94 -9.92 3.97
CA PHE A 20 13.64 -11.31 4.31
C PHE A 20 14.25 -12.34 3.35
N GLU A 21 15.20 -11.91 2.52
CA GLU A 21 15.92 -12.76 1.55
C GLU A 21 14.98 -13.54 0.62
N ILE A 22 13.86 -12.92 0.22
CA ILE A 22 12.92 -13.52 -0.73
C ILE A 22 13.51 -13.38 -2.14
N PRO A 23 13.82 -14.48 -2.84
CA PRO A 23 14.49 -14.43 -4.13
C PRO A 23 13.57 -13.91 -5.25
N ASN A 24 14.16 -13.26 -6.25
CA ASN A 24 13.49 -12.78 -7.47
C ASN A 24 12.34 -11.79 -7.21
N ALA A 25 12.34 -11.10 -6.06
CA ALA A 25 11.28 -10.17 -5.69
C ALA A 25 11.09 -9.06 -6.74
N GLU A 26 12.20 -8.52 -7.27
CA GLU A 26 12.22 -7.48 -8.31
C GLU A 26 11.60 -7.89 -9.65
N MET A 27 11.45 -9.20 -9.92
CA MET A 27 10.82 -9.71 -11.14
C MET A 27 9.28 -9.71 -11.05
N VAL A 28 8.71 -9.50 -9.87
CA VAL A 28 7.26 -9.59 -9.63
C VAL A 28 6.59 -8.27 -9.97
N SER A 29 5.78 -8.24 -11.04
CA SER A 29 4.98 -7.04 -11.36
C SER A 29 3.89 -6.74 -10.31
N PHE A 30 3.40 -5.50 -10.27
CA PHE A 30 2.28 -5.08 -9.41
C PHE A 30 1.03 -5.96 -9.55
N LYS A 31 0.74 -6.47 -10.75
CA LYS A 31 -0.39 -7.39 -11.00
C LYS A 31 -0.22 -8.73 -10.29
N LYS A 32 1.03 -9.17 -10.08
CA LYS A 32 1.40 -10.43 -9.41
C LYS A 32 1.87 -10.21 -7.97
N ARG A 33 1.72 -9.00 -7.41
CA ARG A 33 2.19 -8.66 -6.05
C ARG A 33 1.73 -9.63 -4.97
N ASN A 34 0.54 -10.22 -5.12
CA ASN A 34 0.00 -11.18 -4.16
C ASN A 34 0.92 -12.38 -3.93
N VAL A 35 1.61 -12.86 -4.97
CA VAL A 35 2.59 -13.95 -4.83
C VAL A 35 3.72 -13.54 -3.89
N LEU A 36 4.21 -12.30 -4.02
CA LEU A 36 5.26 -11.78 -3.16
C LEU A 36 4.75 -11.49 -1.74
N LEU A 37 3.50 -11.05 -1.59
CA LEU A 37 2.85 -10.86 -0.30
C LEU A 37 2.64 -12.18 0.45
N GLU A 38 2.23 -13.24 -0.23
CA GLU A 38 2.08 -14.59 0.35
C GLU A 38 3.43 -15.14 0.82
N LEU A 39 4.49 -14.98 0.01
CA LEU A 39 5.84 -15.34 0.42
C LEU A 39 6.29 -14.52 1.64
N LEU A 40 6.01 -13.22 1.65
CA LEU A 40 6.32 -12.36 2.79
C LEU A 40 5.55 -12.78 4.05
N GLN A 41 4.27 -13.12 3.93
CA GLN A 41 3.44 -13.58 5.06
C GLN A 41 4.03 -14.83 5.70
N SER A 42 4.58 -15.75 4.90
CA SER A 42 5.24 -16.96 5.40
C SER A 42 6.56 -16.67 6.16
N LYS A 43 7.18 -15.51 5.91
CA LYS A 43 8.43 -15.07 6.54
C LYS A 43 8.18 -14.24 7.78
N ASP A 44 7.28 -13.27 7.68
CA ASP A 44 6.95 -12.33 8.75
C ASP A 44 5.54 -11.77 8.53
N GLU A 45 4.61 -12.23 9.37
CA GLU A 45 3.21 -11.82 9.33
C GLU A 45 3.05 -10.31 9.63
N ASN A 46 3.90 -9.74 10.48
CA ASN A 46 3.82 -8.32 10.82
C ASN A 46 4.21 -7.44 9.63
N ALA A 47 5.30 -7.74 8.94
CA ALA A 47 5.75 -7.05 7.75
C ALA A 47 4.72 -7.18 6.62
N PHE A 48 4.14 -8.37 6.44
CA PHE A 48 3.01 -8.58 5.54
C PHE A 48 1.82 -7.67 5.88
N ASN A 49 1.41 -7.61 7.14
CA ASN A 49 0.28 -6.78 7.58
C ASN A 49 0.57 -5.29 7.36
N LEU A 50 1.80 -4.83 7.59
CA LEU A 50 2.21 -3.44 7.39
C LEU A 50 2.13 -3.03 5.91
N ILE A 51 2.74 -3.80 5.00
CA ILE A 51 2.72 -3.45 3.58
C ILE A 51 1.35 -3.64 2.95
N SER A 52 0.58 -4.64 3.39
CA SER A 52 -0.80 -4.85 2.94
C SER A 52 -1.68 -3.68 3.34
N ALA A 53 -1.54 -3.16 4.56
CA ALA A 53 -2.28 -1.98 5.01
C ALA A 53 -1.99 -0.74 4.15
N VAL A 54 -0.73 -0.53 3.73
CA VAL A 54 -0.35 0.57 2.83
C VAL A 54 -0.99 0.38 1.44
N ILE A 55 -0.89 -0.82 0.86
CA ILE A 55 -1.48 -1.13 -0.44
C ILE A 55 -3.00 -0.96 -0.43
N ASP A 56 -3.67 -1.46 0.61
CA ASP A 56 -5.13 -1.40 0.75
C ASP A 56 -5.62 0.04 0.94
N ALA A 57 -4.91 0.85 1.74
CA ALA A 57 -5.23 2.26 1.91
C ALA A 57 -5.07 3.05 0.59
N GLU A 58 -4.01 2.79 -0.18
CA GLU A 58 -3.79 3.42 -1.48
C GLU A 58 -4.87 3.01 -2.50
N MET A 59 -5.23 1.72 -2.54
CA MET A 59 -6.32 1.23 -3.40
C MET A 59 -7.67 1.83 -3.02
N LYS A 60 -7.94 1.97 -1.72
CA LYS A 60 -9.16 2.62 -1.21
C LYS A 60 -9.20 4.10 -1.58
N LEU A 61 -8.08 4.82 -1.42
CA LEU A 61 -7.97 6.23 -1.76
C LEU A 61 -8.21 6.45 -3.26
N ASP A 62 -7.55 5.65 -4.11
CA ASP A 62 -7.73 5.70 -5.56
C ASP A 62 -9.19 5.47 -5.95
N ARG A 63 -9.86 4.49 -5.33
CA ARG A 63 -11.29 4.23 -5.58
C ARG A 63 -12.17 5.44 -5.23
N ILE A 64 -11.94 6.08 -4.08
CA ILE A 64 -12.71 7.24 -3.65
C ILE A 64 -12.45 8.44 -4.56
N GLN A 65 -11.19 8.69 -4.92
CA GLN A 65 -10.81 9.78 -5.82
C GLN A 65 -11.39 9.63 -7.22
N ASN A 66 -11.62 8.40 -7.67
CA ASN A 66 -12.25 8.11 -8.97
C ASN A 66 -13.79 8.06 -8.92
N ASP A 67 -14.42 8.19 -7.75
CA ASP A 67 -15.88 8.26 -7.60
C ASP A 67 -16.42 9.65 -7.99
N LYS A 68 -16.47 9.89 -9.30
CA LYS A 68 -16.94 11.16 -9.90
C LYS A 68 -18.38 11.48 -9.53
N GLU A 69 -19.22 10.47 -9.34
CA GLU A 69 -20.61 10.67 -8.99
C GLU A 69 -20.73 11.25 -7.58
N LYS A 70 -20.06 10.63 -6.61
CA LYS A 70 -20.06 11.12 -5.23
C LYS A 70 -19.34 12.45 -5.09
N GLN A 71 -18.25 12.66 -5.83
CA GLN A 71 -17.56 13.94 -5.93
C GLN A 71 -18.52 15.06 -6.38
N THR A 72 -19.42 14.76 -7.33
CA THR A 72 -20.36 15.76 -7.87
C THR A 72 -21.61 15.93 -7.00
N LYS A 73 -22.21 14.82 -6.53
CA LYS A 73 -23.52 14.82 -5.85
C LYS A 73 -23.43 14.96 -4.33
N LYS A 74 -22.29 14.62 -3.73
CA LYS A 74 -22.06 14.56 -2.28
C LYS A 74 -20.64 15.01 -1.92
N ALA A 75 -20.24 16.18 -2.42
CA ALA A 75 -18.86 16.68 -2.33
C ALA A 75 -18.29 16.71 -0.90
N GLU A 76 -19.09 17.11 0.10
CA GLU A 76 -18.66 17.17 1.51
C GLU A 76 -18.36 15.76 2.07
N HIS A 77 -19.23 14.79 1.80
CA HIS A 77 -19.00 13.40 2.21
C HIS A 77 -17.80 12.78 1.47
N TRP A 78 -17.67 13.07 0.18
CA TRP A 78 -16.53 12.64 -0.62
C TRP A 78 -15.21 13.21 -0.04
N ALA A 79 -15.17 14.51 0.24
CA ALA A 79 -13.99 15.17 0.79
C ALA A 79 -13.61 14.62 2.17
N ALA A 80 -14.61 14.37 3.03
CA ALA A 80 -14.39 13.72 4.33
C ALA A 80 -13.79 12.31 4.18
N GLU A 81 -14.28 11.51 3.22
CA GLU A 81 -13.76 10.17 2.95
C GLU A 81 -12.34 10.19 2.37
N VAL A 82 -12.04 11.11 1.46
CA VAL A 82 -10.68 11.34 0.97
C VAL A 82 -9.76 11.67 2.13
N PHE A 83 -10.14 12.63 2.98
CA PHE A 83 -9.33 13.05 4.12
C PHE A 83 -9.08 11.93 5.13
N THR A 84 -10.11 11.18 5.51
CA THR A 84 -9.97 10.05 6.43
C THR A 84 -9.08 8.97 5.84
N THR A 85 -9.28 8.61 4.56
CA THR A 85 -8.48 7.56 3.91
C THR A 85 -7.03 8.00 3.71
N GLN A 86 -6.78 9.28 3.41
CA GLN A 86 -5.44 9.85 3.34
C GLN A 86 -4.71 9.73 4.69
N LYS A 87 -5.38 10.02 5.80
CA LYS A 87 -4.81 9.81 7.15
C LYS A 87 -4.54 8.33 7.47
N GLU A 88 -5.42 7.43 7.04
CA GLU A 88 -5.20 5.98 7.21
C GLU A 88 -3.95 5.51 6.46
N LYS A 89 -3.77 5.97 5.21
CA LYS A 89 -2.58 5.74 4.40
C LYS A 89 -1.33 6.27 5.10
N GLU A 90 -1.30 7.54 5.48
CA GLU A 90 -0.14 8.17 6.15
C GLU A 90 0.25 7.41 7.42
N LYS A 91 -0.73 6.96 8.20
CA LYS A 91 -0.49 6.16 9.40
C LYS A 91 0.07 4.77 9.07
N ALA A 92 -0.38 4.14 7.99
CA ALA A 92 0.17 2.86 7.52
C ALA A 92 1.62 3.03 7.04
N GLU A 93 1.90 4.09 6.27
CA GLU A 93 3.25 4.45 5.80
C GLU A 93 4.19 4.76 6.96
N GLU A 94 3.74 5.51 7.98
CA GLU A 94 4.53 5.79 9.18
C GLU A 94 4.92 4.51 9.92
N LYS A 95 3.98 3.57 10.09
CA LYS A 95 4.27 2.27 10.72
C LYS A 95 5.26 1.46 9.89
N LEU A 96 5.14 1.47 8.57
CA LEU A 96 6.06 0.80 7.68
C LEU A 96 7.47 1.43 7.73
N ASN A 97 7.56 2.75 7.77
CA ASN A 97 8.85 3.45 7.91
C ASN A 97 9.51 3.14 9.26
N LYS A 98 8.75 3.16 10.35
CA LYS A 98 9.24 2.76 11.68
C LYS A 98 9.75 1.33 11.73
N PHE A 99 9.14 0.42 10.98
CA PHE A 99 9.65 -0.95 10.85
C PHE A 99 11.05 -0.99 10.23
N PHE A 100 11.38 -0.06 9.34
CA PHE A 100 12.72 0.07 8.76
C PHE A 100 13.71 0.87 9.62
N GLU A 101 13.24 1.82 10.44
CA GLU A 101 14.08 2.66 11.31
C GLU A 101 14.43 2.02 12.65
N GLY A 102 13.61 1.07 13.13
CA GLY A 102 13.80 0.39 14.42
C GLY A 102 14.88 -0.69 14.44
N LYS A 103 15.75 -0.75 13.43
CA LYS A 103 16.92 -1.63 13.31
C LYS A 103 18.15 -0.82 12.95
#